data_AF-A0A5Q3QFZ3-F1
#
_entry.id   AF-A0A5Q3QFZ3-F1
#
_cell.length_a   1.000
_cell.length_b   1.000
_cell.length_c   1.000
_cell.angle_alpha   90.00
_cell.angle_beta   90.00
_cell.angle_gamma   90.00
#
_symmetry.space_group_name_H-M   'P 1'
#
loop_
_entity.id
_entity.type
_entity.pdbx_description
1 polymer ?
#
loop_
_entity_poly.entity_id
_entity_poly.type
_entity_poly.pdbx_seq_one_letter_code
_entity_poly.pdbx_strand_id
1 'polypeptide(L)' 'MLARRNAPDDGSAAEQAIDSALEGLRGLDELPVADHVKRFDTAHTALTEALGRTENHQSGPHGGS' A
#
# COMPACT_ATOMS: atom_id res chain seq x y z
N MET A 1 -5.76 29.61 -13.58
CA MET A 1 -4.46 29.14 -13.03
C MET A 1 -4.63 27.69 -12.62
N LEU A 2 -4.10 26.76 -13.41
CA LEU A 2 -4.07 25.33 -13.10
C LEU A 2 -2.91 25.12 -12.12
N ALA A 3 -3.19 25.21 -10.81
CA ALA A 3 -2.24 24.80 -9.81
C ALA A 3 -2.03 23.28 -9.97
N ARG A 4 -0.87 22.95 -10.54
CA ARG A 4 -0.24 21.64 -10.57
C ARG A 4 -0.60 20.88 -9.29
N ARG A 5 -1.50 19.89 -9.37
CA ARG A 5 -1.70 18.89 -8.32
C ARG A 5 -0.49 17.95 -8.33
N ASN A 6 0.67 18.54 -8.05
CA ASN A 6 1.87 17.80 -7.69
C ASN A 6 1.60 17.34 -6.26
N ALA A 7 1.04 16.15 -6.09
CA ALA A 7 1.03 15.47 -4.80
C ALA A 7 2.19 14.47 -4.80
N PRO A 8 3.42 14.91 -4.50
CA PRO A 8 4.54 14.00 -4.23
C PRO A 8 4.35 13.23 -2.90
N ASP A 9 3.32 13.57 -2.12
CA ASP A 9 3.05 13.05 -0.78
C ASP A 9 2.30 11.71 -0.80
N ASP A 10 1.27 11.56 -1.64
CA ASP A 10 0.43 10.35 -1.70
C ASP A 10 1.20 9.11 -2.20
N GLY A 11 2.08 9.29 -3.19
CA GLY A 11 2.96 8.22 -3.69
C GLY A 11 3.97 7.76 -2.64
N SER A 12 4.68 8.72 -2.03
CA SER A 12 5.65 8.44 -0.96
C SER A 12 5.00 7.79 0.26
N ALA A 13 3.76 8.16 0.60
CA ALA A 13 3.02 7.54 1.70
C ALA A 13 2.58 6.11 1.39
N ALA A 14 2.18 5.82 0.14
CA ALA A 14 1.86 4.47 -0.29
C ALA A 14 3.11 3.57 -0.29
N GLU A 15 4.24 4.07 -0.77
CA GLU A 15 5.53 3.35 -0.76
C GLU A 15 5.98 3.00 0.67
N GLN A 16 5.88 3.95 1.61
CA GLN A 16 6.17 3.70 3.03
C GLN A 16 5.23 2.69 3.68
N ALA A 17 3.94 2.70 3.31
CA ALA A 17 2.97 1.73 3.79
C ALA A 17 3.26 0.31 3.27
N ILE A 18 3.69 0.20 2.01
CA ILE A 18 4.12 -1.07 1.42
C ILE A 18 5.38 -1.59 2.14
N ASP A 19 6.39 -0.74 2.35
CA ASP A 19 7.63 -1.14 3.03
C ASP A 19 7.36 -1.63 4.46
N SER A 20 6.50 -0.92 5.20
CA SER A 20 6.06 -1.31 6.55
C SER A 20 5.32 -2.65 6.56
N ALA A 21 4.47 -2.92 5.56
CA ALA A 21 3.78 -4.19 5.44
C ALA A 21 4.75 -5.35 5.16
N LEU A 22 5.79 -5.12 4.34
CA LEU A 22 6.84 -6.10 4.05
C LEU A 22 7.75 -6.36 5.26
N GLU A 23 8.10 -5.31 6.01
CA GLU A 23 8.82 -5.43 7.28
C GLU A 23 8.04 -6.29 8.28
N GLY A 24 6.71 -6.13 8.35
CA GLY A 24 5.84 -6.94 9.20
C GLY A 24 5.81 -8.44 8.86
N LEU A 25 6.27 -8.80 7.65
CA LEU A 25 6.40 -10.18 7.19
C LEU A 25 7.79 -10.79 7.45
N ARG A 26 8.78 -10.02 7.92
CA ARG A 26 10.09 -10.57 8.29
C ARG A 26 9.98 -11.45 9.53
N GLY A 27 10.82 -12.49 9.61
CA GLY A 27 10.87 -13.42 10.74
C GLY A 27 9.64 -14.31 10.87
N LEU A 28 8.80 -14.43 9.82
CA LEU A 28 7.63 -15.31 9.87
C LEU A 28 8.02 -16.77 10.10
N ASP A 29 9.16 -17.24 9.58
CA ASP A 29 9.57 -18.65 9.71
C ASP A 29 9.96 -19.04 11.15
N GLU A 30 10.19 -18.05 12.01
CA GLU A 30 10.48 -18.24 13.43
C GLU A 30 9.21 -18.39 14.28
N LEU A 31 8.02 -18.19 13.70
CA LEU A 31 6.74 -18.27 14.39
C LEU A 31 6.05 -19.64 14.18
N PRO A 32 5.11 -20.02 15.06
CA PRO A 32 4.23 -21.15 14.79
C PRO A 32 3.38 -20.90 13.55
N VAL A 33 3.12 -21.94 12.75
CA VAL A 33 2.29 -21.85 11.53
C VAL A 33 0.91 -21.22 11.79
N ALA A 34 0.33 -21.44 12.98
CA ALA A 34 -0.93 -20.84 13.38
C ALA A 34 -0.89 -19.29 13.39
N ASP A 35 0.27 -18.71 13.71
CA ASP A 35 0.50 -17.26 13.74
C ASP A 35 0.84 -16.70 12.35
N HIS A 36 1.30 -17.53 11.40
CA HIS A 36 1.60 -17.08 10.03
C HIS A 36 0.35 -16.53 9.35
N VAL A 37 -0.78 -17.22 9.49
CA VAL A 37 -2.04 -16.85 8.81
C VAL A 37 -2.51 -15.47 9.28
N LYS A 38 -2.51 -15.24 10.60
CA LYS A 38 -2.93 -13.96 11.17
C LYS A 38 -2.02 -12.81 10.73
N ARG A 39 -0.71 -13.07 10.65
CA ARG A 39 0.29 -12.06 10.25
C ARG A 39 0.24 -11.77 8.76
N PHE A 40 0.02 -12.80 7.94
CA PHE A 40 -0.18 -12.68 6.50
C PHE A 40 -1.47 -11.92 6.18
N ASP A 41 -2.57 -12.20 6.88
CA ASP A 41 -3.84 -11.49 6.72
C ASP A 41 -3.71 -9.99 7.03
N THR A 42 -2.96 -9.66 8.10
CA THR A 42 -2.65 -8.28 8.47
C THR A 42 -1.86 -7.57 7.37
N ALA A 43 -0.79 -8.19 6.87
CA ALA A 43 0.03 -7.62 5.80
C ALA A 43 -0.73 -7.49 4.47
N HIS A 44 -1.57 -8.48 4.16
CA HIS A 44 -2.41 -8.49 2.96
C HIS A 44 -3.43 -7.35 2.96
N THR A 45 -4.08 -7.12 4.10
CA THR A 45 -5.02 -5.99 4.29
C THR A 45 -4.31 -4.66 4.12
N ALA A 46 -3.18 -4.46 4.80
CA ALA A 46 -2.39 -3.23 4.71
C ALA A 46 -1.91 -2.94 3.27
N LEU A 47 -1.47 -3.98 2.56
CA LEU A 47 -1.04 -3.87 1.17
C LEU A 47 -2.21 -3.51 0.24
N THR A 48 -3.38 -4.14 0.44
CA THR A 48 -4.59 -3.85 -0.34
C THR A 48 -5.03 -2.38 -0.14
N GLU A 49 -4.98 -1.87 1.09
CA GLU A 49 -5.29 -0.47 1.37
C GLU A 49 -4.27 0.52 0.79
N ALA A 50 -2.98 0.16 0.78
CA ALA A 50 -1.93 0.99 0.18
C ALA A 50 -2.06 1.04 -1.36
N LEU A 51 -2.32 -0.10 -1.99
CA LEU A 51 -2.57 -0.19 -3.43
C LEU A 51 -3.86 0.55 -3.82
N GLY A 52 -4.93 0.36 -3.06
CA GLY A 52 -6.22 1.06 -3.21
C GLY A 52 -6.10 2.59 -3.24
N ARG A 53 -5.20 3.14 -2.41
CA ARG A 53 -4.90 4.59 -2.40
C ARG A 53 -4.15 5.01 -3.66
N THR A 54 -3.27 4.16 -4.17
CA THR A 54 -2.48 4.43 -5.39
C THR A 54 -3.35 4.42 -6.65
N GLU A 55 -4.21 3.41 -6.81
CA GLU A 55 -5.14 3.28 -7.94
C GLU A 55 -6.21 4.38 -7.97
N ASN A 56 -6.71 4.82 -6.81
CA ASN A 56 -7.64 5.94 -6.72
C ASN A 56 -6.98 7.29 -7.09
N HIS A 57 -5.66 7.41 -6.90
CA HIS A 57 -4.88 8.56 -7.33
C HIS A 57 -4.57 8.53 -8.85
N GLN A 58 -4.45 7.33 -9.44
CA GLN A 58 -4.33 7.15 -10.90
C GLN A 58 -5.66 7.31 -11.64
N SER A 59 -6.79 7.12 -10.96
CA SER A 59 -8.14 7.19 -11.54
C SER A 59 -8.69 8.62 -11.72
N GLY A 60 -7.87 9.66 -11.54
CA GLY A 60 -8.16 11.04 -11.99
C GLY A 60 -8.21 11.13 -13.53
N PRO A 61 -9.02 12.03 -14.12
CA PRO A 61 -9.74 11.77 -15.37
C PRO A 61 -8.81 11.65 -16.59
N HIS A 62 -8.45 10.43 -16.93
CA HIS A 62 -8.00 10.05 -18.27
C HIS A 62 -9.16 9.38 -19.04
N GLY A 63 -10.23 10.14 -19.24
CA GLY A 63 -11.13 10.00 -20.38
C GLY A 63 -11.35 11.41 -20.91
N GLY A 64 -11.11 11.77 -22.16
CA GLY A 64 -10.93 11.00 -23.38
C GLY A 64 -11.45 11.92 -24.49
N SER A 65 -10.52 12.40 -25.31
CA SER A 65 -10.66 13.03 -26.64
C SER A 65 -11.45 14.33 -26.81
#